data_AF-A0A8X8KIM1-F1
#
_entry.id   AF-A0A8X8KIM1-F1
#
_cell.length_a   1.000
_cell.length_b   1.000
_cell.length_c   1.000
_cell.angle_alpha   90.00
_cell.angle_beta   90.00
_cell.angle_gamma   90.00
#
_symmetry.space_group_name_H-M   'P 1'
#
loop_
_entity.id
_entity.type
_entity.pdbx_description
1 polymer ?
#
loop_
_entity_poly.entity_id
_entity_poly.type
_entity_poly.pdbx_seq_one_letter_code
_entity_poly.pdbx_strand_id
1 'polypeptide(L)'
;TVFFYFNRLDFDTVILKWSNSTSFIHKNSVTSTTLVVPFMFMWLTKSKRNKAIGRASVVPTFFGVNEPILFGAPLVLNPVFFIPFIFAPIANVWIFKFFVDVLKMNSFSIFLPWTTPGPLGIVMGTGFAFWSFVLAIVLIVVDVMIYYPFLKVYDEQILEEERGNKEVNNELKEKVSANFDTKKADAILATAGANEATTTEPAPSDEEVSAKESSNSINEQTNVLVLCAGGGTSGLLANALNKAAEEYQVPVKAAAGGYGAHMDIMKDYQLIILAPQVASNYEDIKQDTDRLGIKLAKTQGVEYINLTRDGKAALDFVQQQFEK
;
A
#
# COMPACT_ATOMS: atom_id res chain seq x y z
N THR A 1 9.83 -41.74 -39.40
CA THR A 1 10.74 -40.99 -38.50
C THR A 1 10.80 -39.49 -38.78
N VAL A 2 10.62 -39.02 -40.03
CA VAL A 2 10.66 -37.56 -40.35
C VAL A 2 9.34 -36.82 -40.02
N PHE A 3 8.19 -37.51 -40.00
CA PHE A 3 6.88 -36.90 -39.72
C PHE A 3 6.60 -36.62 -38.22
N PHE A 4 7.35 -37.26 -37.32
CA PHE A 4 7.23 -37.06 -35.86
C PHE A 4 8.10 -35.91 -35.33
N TYR A 5 9.10 -35.47 -36.12
CA TYR A 5 9.97 -34.36 -35.75
C TYR A 5 9.33 -32.98 -36.05
N PHE A 6 8.44 -32.92 -37.03
CA PHE A 6 7.82 -31.66 -37.48
C PHE A 6 6.76 -31.11 -36.49
N ASN A 7 6.07 -31.97 -35.73
CA ASN A 7 5.06 -31.53 -34.75
C ASN A 7 5.63 -31.18 -33.37
N ARG A 8 6.78 -31.77 -32.99
CA ARG A 8 7.39 -31.53 -31.69
C ARG A 8 8.09 -30.18 -31.64
N LEU A 9 8.76 -29.78 -32.73
CA LEU A 9 9.37 -28.46 -32.87
C LEU A 9 8.34 -27.33 -32.81
N ASP A 10 7.17 -27.48 -33.44
CA ASP A 10 6.11 -26.46 -33.37
C ASP A 10 5.48 -26.40 -31.97
N PHE A 11 5.27 -27.54 -31.31
CA PHE A 11 4.72 -27.57 -29.95
C PHE A 11 5.69 -27.01 -28.92
N ASP A 12 6.98 -27.34 -29.00
CA ASP A 12 8.03 -26.79 -28.15
C ASP A 12 8.23 -25.29 -28.42
N THR A 13 8.13 -24.85 -29.68
CA THR A 13 8.17 -23.43 -30.05
C THR A 13 6.95 -22.68 -29.54
N VAL A 14 5.76 -23.30 -29.56
CA VAL A 14 4.53 -22.73 -29.00
C VAL A 14 4.61 -22.65 -27.48
N ILE A 15 5.10 -23.69 -26.80
CA ILE A 15 5.31 -23.70 -25.34
C ILE A 15 6.38 -22.67 -24.94
N LEU A 16 7.47 -22.54 -25.69
CA LEU A 16 8.49 -21.52 -25.46
C LEU A 16 7.93 -20.11 -25.70
N LYS A 17 7.18 -19.89 -26.78
CA LYS A 17 6.47 -18.61 -27.01
C LYS A 17 5.47 -18.31 -25.90
N TRP A 18 4.76 -19.31 -25.39
CA TRP A 18 3.83 -19.17 -24.27
C TRP A 18 4.57 -18.84 -22.97
N SER A 19 5.61 -19.60 -22.63
CA SER A 19 6.48 -19.40 -21.45
C SER A 19 7.15 -18.03 -21.45
N ASN A 20 7.59 -17.57 -22.62
CA ASN A 20 8.19 -16.24 -22.79
C ASN A 20 7.14 -15.13 -22.71
N SER A 21 5.93 -15.36 -23.21
CA SER A 21 4.81 -14.42 -23.05
C SER A 21 4.37 -14.33 -21.59
N THR A 22 4.28 -15.45 -20.87
CA THR A 22 3.97 -15.45 -19.43
C THR A 22 5.09 -14.82 -18.62
N SER A 23 6.36 -15.05 -18.97
CA SER A 23 7.51 -14.38 -18.33
C SER A 23 7.52 -12.88 -18.60
N PHE A 24 7.14 -12.47 -19.82
CA PHE A 24 6.95 -11.07 -20.18
C PHE A 24 5.78 -10.45 -19.41
N ILE A 25 4.63 -11.11 -19.33
CA ILE A 25 3.46 -10.64 -18.59
C ILE A 25 3.77 -10.55 -17.10
N HIS A 26 4.40 -11.56 -16.50
CA HIS A 26 4.72 -11.55 -15.08
C HIS A 26 5.74 -10.45 -14.72
N LYS A 27 6.70 -10.16 -15.60
CA LYS A 27 7.72 -9.11 -15.39
C LYS A 27 7.22 -7.71 -15.78
N ASN A 28 6.39 -7.57 -16.82
CA ASN A 28 5.92 -6.26 -17.30
C ASN A 28 4.61 -5.81 -16.64
N SER A 29 3.67 -6.73 -16.42
CA SER A 29 2.38 -6.42 -15.78
C SER A 29 2.55 -6.05 -14.31
N VAL A 30 3.68 -6.40 -13.70
CA VAL A 30 3.98 -6.05 -12.31
C VAL A 30 5.01 -4.92 -12.24
N THR A 31 6.07 -4.91 -13.06
CA THR A 31 7.23 -4.04 -12.79
C THR A 31 7.48 -2.89 -13.78
N SER A 32 7.00 -2.92 -15.03
CA SER A 32 7.24 -1.82 -16.00
C SER A 32 6.09 -0.81 -16.02
N THR A 33 4.85 -1.28 -16.17
CA THR A 33 3.67 -0.40 -16.19
C THR A 33 3.40 0.25 -14.84
N THR A 34 3.61 -0.48 -13.75
CA THR A 34 3.43 0.07 -12.40
C THR A 34 4.52 1.06 -12.02
N LEU A 35 5.73 0.98 -12.59
CA LEU A 35 6.82 1.92 -12.30
C LEU A 35 6.60 3.30 -12.90
N VAL A 36 5.97 3.36 -14.08
CA VAL A 36 5.64 4.63 -14.72
C VAL A 36 4.66 5.45 -13.87
N VAL A 37 3.73 4.80 -13.17
CA VAL A 37 2.66 5.47 -12.44
C VAL A 37 3.16 6.32 -11.25
N PRO A 38 3.97 5.82 -10.28
CA PRO A 38 4.57 6.63 -9.22
C PRO A 38 5.37 7.82 -9.73
N PHE A 39 6.10 7.65 -10.84
CA PHE A 39 6.85 8.74 -11.46
C PHE A 39 5.94 9.82 -12.05
N MET A 40 4.86 9.41 -12.73
CA MET A 40 3.85 10.35 -13.19
C MET A 40 3.15 11.03 -12.01
N PHE A 41 2.85 10.31 -10.92
CA PHE A 41 2.30 10.88 -9.69
C PHE A 41 3.27 11.88 -9.06
N MET A 42 4.57 11.62 -9.07
CA MET A 42 5.60 12.51 -8.50
C MET A 42 5.78 13.81 -9.31
N TRP A 43 5.79 13.73 -10.65
CA TRP A 43 6.14 14.86 -11.52
C TRP A 43 4.97 15.55 -12.22
N LEU A 44 3.91 14.81 -12.61
CA LEU A 44 2.83 15.33 -13.46
C LEU A 44 1.59 15.77 -12.68
N THR A 45 1.37 15.23 -11.47
CA THR A 45 0.23 15.63 -10.65
C THR A 45 0.44 17.01 -10.03
N LYS A 46 -0.65 17.69 -9.73
CA LYS A 46 -0.69 19.02 -9.09
C LYS A 46 -1.13 18.92 -7.63
N SER A 47 -1.96 17.93 -7.27
CA SER A 47 -2.41 17.74 -5.87
C SER A 47 -1.26 17.39 -4.95
N LYS A 48 -1.33 17.88 -3.70
CA LYS A 48 -0.28 17.61 -2.71
C LYS A 48 -0.30 16.14 -2.29
N ARG A 49 -1.50 15.57 -2.15
CA ARG A 49 -1.73 14.16 -1.81
C ARG A 49 -1.12 13.23 -2.85
N ASN A 50 -1.43 13.40 -4.14
CA ASN A 50 -0.92 12.51 -5.17
C ASN A 50 0.61 12.63 -5.34
N LYS A 51 1.18 13.83 -5.19
CA LYS A 51 2.66 13.98 -5.16
C LYS A 51 3.31 13.26 -4.00
N ALA A 52 2.72 13.32 -2.81
CA ALA A 52 3.25 12.63 -1.63
C ALA A 52 3.20 11.11 -1.82
N ILE A 53 2.07 10.58 -2.30
CA ILE A 53 1.91 9.16 -2.62
C ILE A 53 2.91 8.71 -3.69
N GLY A 54 3.08 9.49 -4.76
CA GLY A 54 4.06 9.21 -5.81
C GLY A 54 5.47 9.09 -5.24
N ARG A 55 5.92 10.08 -4.46
CA ARG A 55 7.24 10.07 -3.83
C ARG A 55 7.45 8.89 -2.88
N ALA A 56 6.45 8.56 -2.07
CA ALA A 56 6.50 7.43 -1.16
C ALA A 56 6.55 6.07 -1.89
N SER A 57 5.99 5.99 -3.09
CA SER A 57 5.84 4.73 -3.82
C SER A 57 6.95 4.46 -4.84
N VAL A 58 7.71 5.47 -5.28
CA VAL A 58 8.78 5.31 -6.29
C VAL A 58 9.80 4.25 -5.88
N VAL A 59 10.33 4.32 -4.65
CA VAL A 59 11.39 3.41 -4.19
C VAL A 59 10.92 1.96 -4.10
N PRO A 60 9.79 1.64 -3.44
CA PRO A 60 9.24 0.27 -3.45
C PRO A 60 8.98 -0.27 -4.86
N THR A 61 8.43 0.57 -5.74
CA THR A 61 8.06 0.14 -7.09
C THR A 61 9.26 -0.15 -7.99
N PHE A 62 10.43 0.47 -7.73
CA PHE A 62 11.67 0.09 -8.41
C PHE A 62 12.06 -1.37 -8.20
N PHE A 63 11.68 -1.95 -7.05
CA PHE A 63 11.96 -3.34 -6.69
C PHE A 63 10.75 -4.26 -6.84
N GLY A 64 9.73 -3.84 -7.60
CA GLY A 64 8.54 -4.63 -7.88
C GLY A 64 7.53 -4.69 -6.73
N VAL A 65 7.69 -3.87 -5.69
CA VAL A 65 6.73 -3.72 -4.58
C VAL A 65 5.75 -2.61 -4.94
N ASN A 66 4.51 -2.98 -5.24
CA ASN A 66 3.51 -2.10 -5.88
C ASN A 66 2.36 -1.72 -4.96
N GLU A 67 2.24 -2.38 -3.81
CA GLU A 67 1.24 -2.16 -2.79
C GLU A 67 1.13 -0.67 -2.40
N PRO A 68 2.24 0.09 -2.22
CA PRO A 68 2.15 1.49 -1.83
C PRO A 68 1.39 2.36 -2.83
N ILE A 69 1.58 2.14 -4.14
CA ILE A 69 0.87 2.93 -5.16
C ILE A 69 -0.55 2.40 -5.41
N LEU A 70 -0.73 1.08 -5.38
CA LEU A 70 -2.02 0.42 -5.58
C LEU A 70 -3.03 0.80 -4.50
N PHE A 71 -2.59 0.84 -3.23
CA PHE A 71 -3.44 1.18 -2.10
C PHE A 71 -3.37 2.66 -1.71
N GLY A 72 -2.25 3.34 -1.95
CA GLY A 72 -2.11 4.76 -1.64
C GLY A 72 -2.92 5.68 -2.56
N ALA A 73 -2.96 5.38 -3.86
CA ALA A 73 -3.73 6.15 -4.86
C ALA A 73 -5.03 5.43 -5.31
N PRO A 74 -5.63 4.62 -4.42
CA PRO A 74 -6.53 3.49 -4.71
C PRO A 74 -6.67 3.08 -6.19
N LEU A 75 -5.57 2.76 -6.88
CA LEU A 75 -5.61 2.51 -8.33
C LEU A 75 -6.51 1.34 -8.70
N VAL A 76 -6.60 0.32 -7.84
CA VAL A 76 -7.43 -0.87 -8.03
C VAL A 76 -8.90 -0.60 -7.71
N LEU A 77 -9.17 0.30 -6.75
CA LEU A 77 -10.52 0.61 -6.32
C LEU A 77 -11.16 1.73 -7.16
N ASN A 78 -10.35 2.51 -7.88
CA ASN A 78 -10.82 3.60 -8.71
C ASN A 78 -11.18 3.12 -10.13
N PRO A 79 -12.45 3.19 -10.55
CA PRO A 79 -12.86 2.77 -11.89
C PRO A 79 -12.18 3.55 -13.02
N VAL A 80 -11.71 4.78 -12.76
CA VAL A 80 -10.96 5.60 -13.74
C VAL A 80 -9.61 4.96 -14.09
N PHE A 81 -8.91 4.37 -13.11
CA PHE A 81 -7.63 3.70 -13.33
C PHE A 81 -7.76 2.23 -13.72
N PHE A 82 -8.93 1.63 -13.54
CA PHE A 82 -9.19 0.26 -13.97
C PHE A 82 -9.02 0.06 -15.49
N ILE A 83 -9.43 1.04 -16.29
CA ILE A 83 -9.32 1.01 -17.76
C ILE A 83 -7.84 0.96 -18.20
N PRO A 84 -6.97 1.93 -17.85
CA PRO A 84 -5.57 1.88 -18.23
C PRO A 84 -4.84 0.68 -17.59
N PHE A 85 -5.24 0.25 -16.38
CA PHE A 85 -4.65 -0.92 -15.71
C PHE A 85 -4.84 -2.24 -16.49
N ILE A 86 -5.95 -2.39 -17.22
CA ILE A 86 -6.17 -3.54 -18.10
C ILE A 86 -5.53 -3.32 -19.47
N PHE A 87 -5.69 -2.12 -20.02
CA PHE A 87 -5.32 -1.85 -21.41
C PHE A 87 -3.80 -1.75 -21.61
N ALA A 88 -3.06 -1.16 -20.67
CA ALA A 88 -1.60 -1.00 -20.79
C ALA A 88 -0.84 -2.34 -20.86
N PRO A 89 -1.09 -3.33 -19.96
CA PRO A 89 -0.48 -4.65 -20.11
C PRO A 89 -0.79 -5.33 -21.43
N ILE A 90 -2.03 -5.19 -21.94
CA ILE A 90 -2.41 -5.72 -23.25
C ILE A 90 -1.59 -5.04 -24.35
N ALA A 91 -1.57 -3.71 -24.40
CA ALA A 91 -0.77 -2.97 -25.39
C ALA A 91 0.71 -3.38 -25.35
N ASN A 92 1.28 -3.54 -24.16
CA ASN A 92 2.67 -3.96 -23.97
C ASN A 92 2.97 -5.36 -24.51
N VAL A 93 2.06 -6.32 -24.33
CA VAL A 93 2.21 -7.67 -24.91
C VAL A 93 2.19 -7.62 -26.44
N TRP A 94 1.31 -6.81 -27.03
CA TRP A 94 1.22 -6.67 -28.49
C TRP A 94 2.47 -6.01 -29.07
N ILE A 95 2.98 -4.95 -28.42
CA ILE A 95 4.23 -4.29 -28.82
C ILE A 95 5.41 -5.26 -28.71
N PHE A 96 5.52 -5.99 -27.60
CA PHE A 96 6.58 -7.00 -27.44
C PHE A 96 6.53 -8.06 -28.54
N LYS A 97 5.33 -8.57 -28.84
CA LYS A 97 5.13 -9.55 -29.92
C LYS A 97 5.59 -9.00 -31.27
N PHE A 98 5.26 -7.75 -31.58
CA PHE A 98 5.72 -7.09 -32.81
C PHE A 98 7.26 -7.04 -32.89
N PHE A 99 7.93 -6.67 -31.78
CA PHE A 99 9.40 -6.62 -31.73
C PHE A 99 10.04 -8.01 -31.93
N VAL A 100 9.45 -9.07 -31.37
CA VAL A 100 9.98 -10.44 -31.51
C VAL A 100 9.71 -11.01 -32.91
N ASP A 101 8.47 -10.95 -33.39
CA ASP A 101 8.08 -11.64 -34.62
C ASP A 101 8.51 -10.88 -35.89
N VAL A 102 8.40 -9.54 -35.89
CA VAL A 102 8.68 -8.68 -37.05
C VAL A 102 10.11 -8.14 -37.05
N LEU A 103 10.56 -7.56 -35.94
CA LEU A 103 11.92 -6.99 -35.83
C LEU A 103 12.99 -8.03 -35.48
N LYS A 104 12.60 -9.31 -35.33
CA LYS A 104 13.48 -10.44 -35.00
C LYS A 104 14.33 -10.20 -33.75
N MET A 105 13.76 -9.49 -32.77
CA MET A 105 14.39 -9.32 -31.46
C MET A 105 14.45 -10.65 -30.71
N ASN A 106 15.54 -10.87 -29.97
CA ASN A 106 15.68 -11.99 -29.06
C ASN A 106 14.53 -12.01 -28.05
N SER A 107 13.91 -13.18 -27.87
CA SER A 107 12.90 -13.37 -26.84
C SER A 107 13.54 -13.55 -25.46
N PHE A 108 12.71 -13.55 -24.40
CA PHE A 108 13.22 -13.81 -23.05
C PHE A 108 13.91 -15.17 -23.00
N SER A 109 15.18 -15.15 -22.60
CA SER A 109 16.03 -16.34 -22.54
C SER A 109 16.57 -16.58 -21.12
N ILE A 110 16.46 -15.57 -20.24
CA ILE A 110 16.98 -15.60 -18.88
C ILE A 110 15.83 -15.42 -17.88
N PHE A 111 15.77 -16.30 -16.89
CA PHE A 111 14.93 -16.13 -15.71
C PHE A 111 15.63 -15.18 -14.74
N LEU A 112 15.01 -14.02 -14.49
CA LEU A 112 15.51 -13.02 -13.55
C LEU A 112 14.57 -12.98 -12.34
N PRO A 113 15.09 -12.64 -11.14
CA PRO A 113 14.25 -12.36 -9.98
C PRO A 113 13.21 -11.29 -10.29
N TRP A 114 12.02 -11.43 -9.71
CA TRP A 114 10.89 -10.53 -9.90
C TRP A 114 11.15 -9.10 -9.36
N THR A 115 12.13 -8.95 -8.46
CA THR A 115 12.58 -7.67 -7.90
C THR A 115 13.49 -6.87 -8.84
N THR A 116 13.81 -7.40 -10.03
CA THR A 116 14.62 -6.68 -11.01
C THR A 116 13.83 -5.50 -11.58
N PRO A 117 14.37 -4.26 -11.58
CA PRO A 117 13.68 -3.11 -12.13
C PRO A 117 13.20 -3.33 -13.57
N GLY A 118 11.94 -3.03 -13.87
CA GLY A 118 11.26 -3.42 -15.12
C GLY A 118 12.06 -3.15 -16.41
N PRO A 119 12.51 -1.90 -16.66
CA PRO A 119 13.31 -1.58 -17.85
C PRO A 119 14.61 -2.39 -17.95
N LEU A 120 15.30 -2.60 -16.84
CA LEU A 120 16.51 -3.43 -16.79
C LEU A 120 16.17 -4.90 -17.00
N GLY A 121 15.07 -5.39 -16.43
CA GLY A 121 14.59 -6.75 -16.60
C GLY A 121 14.28 -7.11 -18.06
N ILE A 122 13.78 -6.15 -18.85
CA ILE A 122 13.56 -6.33 -20.29
C ILE A 122 14.88 -6.49 -21.04
N VAL A 123 15.84 -5.59 -20.80
CA VAL A 123 17.14 -5.61 -21.48
C VAL A 123 17.94 -6.86 -21.10
N MET A 124 18.03 -7.17 -19.80
CA MET A 124 18.77 -8.34 -19.32
C MET A 124 18.08 -9.64 -19.72
N GLY A 125 16.75 -9.71 -19.61
CA GLY A 125 15.99 -10.92 -19.92
C GLY A 125 16.06 -11.37 -21.37
N THR A 126 16.32 -10.43 -22.29
CA THR A 126 16.46 -10.64 -23.75
C THR A 126 17.92 -10.69 -24.21
N GLY A 127 18.88 -10.73 -23.28
CA GLY A 127 20.30 -10.90 -23.58
C GLY A 127 21.00 -9.64 -24.12
N PHE A 128 20.61 -8.45 -23.64
CA PHE A 128 21.22 -7.16 -24.00
C PHE A 128 21.21 -6.84 -25.51
N ALA A 129 20.22 -7.33 -26.24
CA ALA A 129 20.07 -6.99 -27.65
C ALA A 129 19.74 -5.49 -27.84
N PHE A 130 20.24 -4.88 -28.92
CA PHE A 130 19.99 -3.47 -29.22
C PHE A 130 18.50 -3.12 -29.24
N TRP A 131 17.69 -3.95 -29.89
CA TRP A 131 16.23 -3.79 -29.97
C TRP A 131 15.53 -3.80 -28.61
N SER A 132 16.13 -4.41 -27.59
CA SER A 132 15.56 -4.48 -26.24
C SER A 132 15.63 -3.15 -25.50
N PHE A 133 16.67 -2.34 -25.75
CA PHE A 133 16.76 -0.98 -25.23
C PHE A 133 15.69 -0.09 -25.85
N VAL A 134 15.50 -0.21 -27.17
CA VAL A 134 14.44 0.51 -27.89
C VAL A 134 13.07 0.11 -27.36
N LEU A 135 12.82 -1.19 -27.20
CA LEU A 135 11.58 -1.71 -26.63
C LEU A 135 11.31 -1.13 -25.23
N ALA A 136 12.30 -1.14 -24.33
CA ALA A 136 12.13 -0.61 -22.97
C ALA A 136 11.68 0.85 -22.97
N ILE A 137 12.26 1.69 -23.84
CA ILE A 137 11.86 3.09 -24.00
C ILE A 137 10.45 3.20 -24.59
N VAL A 138 10.14 2.43 -25.63
CA VAL A 138 8.82 2.45 -26.28
C VAL A 138 7.72 2.06 -25.30
N LEU A 139 7.92 1.02 -24.48
CA LEU A 139 6.95 0.58 -23.49
C LEU A 139 6.69 1.67 -22.43
N ILE A 140 7.74 2.33 -21.92
CA ILE A 140 7.59 3.46 -20.99
C ILE A 140 6.77 4.58 -21.63
N VAL A 141 7.08 4.95 -22.87
CA VAL A 141 6.41 6.05 -23.57
C VAL A 141 4.93 5.73 -23.84
N VAL A 142 4.62 4.50 -24.23
CA VAL A 142 3.25 4.04 -24.45
C VAL A 142 2.48 4.00 -23.13
N ASP A 143 3.08 3.49 -22.05
CA ASP A 143 2.45 3.47 -20.73
C ASP A 143 2.14 4.89 -20.24
N VAL A 144 3.08 5.84 -20.40
CA VAL A 144 2.83 7.26 -20.09
C VAL A 144 1.66 7.79 -20.90
N MET A 145 1.61 7.53 -22.21
CA MET A 145 0.52 7.99 -23.07
C MET A 145 -0.84 7.40 -22.67
N ILE A 146 -0.90 6.12 -22.31
CA ILE A 146 -2.13 5.45 -21.88
C ILE A 146 -2.60 6.01 -20.54
N TYR A 147 -1.70 6.16 -19.56
CA TYR A 147 -2.07 6.61 -18.21
C TYR A 147 -2.32 8.12 -18.09
N TYR A 148 -1.67 8.94 -18.93
CA TYR A 148 -1.74 10.40 -18.83
C TYR A 148 -3.16 10.99 -18.81
N PRO A 149 -4.08 10.64 -19.73
CA PRO A 149 -5.42 11.23 -19.73
C PRO A 149 -6.20 10.87 -18.46
N PHE A 150 -6.09 9.64 -17.97
CA PHE A 150 -6.79 9.19 -16.75
C PHE A 150 -6.19 9.81 -15.49
N LEU A 151 -4.87 9.94 -15.43
CA LEU A 151 -4.18 10.59 -14.34
C LEU A 151 -4.61 12.06 -14.19
N LYS A 152 -4.75 12.77 -15.32
CA LYS A 152 -5.17 14.17 -15.32
C LYS A 152 -6.58 14.34 -14.75
N VAL A 153 -7.53 13.50 -15.19
CA VAL A 153 -8.91 13.51 -14.69
C VAL A 153 -8.95 13.20 -13.20
N TYR A 154 -8.22 12.19 -12.75
CA TYR A 154 -8.15 11.85 -11.34
C TYR A 154 -7.53 12.96 -10.49
N ASP A 155 -6.41 13.54 -10.93
CA ASP A 155 -5.73 14.60 -10.17
C ASP A 155 -6.58 15.87 -10.05
N GLU A 156 -7.41 16.16 -11.04
CA GLU A 156 -8.36 17.29 -10.99
C GLU A 156 -9.44 17.08 -9.92
N GLN A 157 -10.00 15.86 -9.82
CA GLN A 157 -10.95 15.51 -8.74
C GLN A 157 -10.34 15.69 -7.36
N ILE A 158 -9.11 15.23 -7.16
CA ILE A 158 -8.42 15.33 -5.86
C ILE A 158 -8.03 16.77 -5.55
N LEU A 159 -7.67 17.55 -6.56
CA LEU A 159 -7.40 18.98 -6.40
C LEU A 159 -8.64 19.75 -5.97
N GLU A 160 -9.82 19.42 -6.50
CA GLU A 160 -11.09 20.04 -6.11
C GLU A 160 -11.43 19.70 -4.65
N GLU A 161 -11.29 18.43 -4.24
CA GLU A 161 -11.43 18.01 -2.84
C GLU A 161 -10.45 18.76 -1.91
N GLU A 162 -9.18 18.87 -2.31
CA GLU A 162 -8.16 19.60 -1.55
C GLU A 162 -8.43 21.10 -1.45
N ARG A 163 -9.10 21.71 -2.44
CA ARG A 163 -9.48 23.13 -2.42
C ARG A 163 -10.70 23.35 -1.52
N GLY A 164 -11.76 22.56 -1.69
CA GLY A 164 -12.95 22.65 -0.85
C GLY A 164 -12.63 22.45 0.64
N ASN A 165 -11.78 21.47 0.97
CA ASN A 165 -11.36 21.25 2.36
C ASN A 165 -10.52 22.40 2.93
N LYS A 166 -9.75 23.12 2.11
CA LYS A 166 -9.01 24.31 2.56
C LYS A 166 -9.92 25.50 2.79
N GLU A 167 -10.90 25.72 1.94
CA GLU A 167 -11.91 26.78 2.09
C GLU A 167 -12.71 26.58 3.38
N VAL A 168 -13.23 25.36 3.59
CA VAL A 168 -13.97 25.00 4.82
C VAL A 168 -13.08 25.15 6.07
N ASN A 169 -11.83 24.68 6.05
CA ASN A 169 -10.92 24.82 7.18
C ASN A 169 -10.56 26.29 7.46
N ASN A 170 -10.39 27.11 6.43
CA ASN A 170 -10.11 28.54 6.61
C ASN A 170 -11.31 29.26 7.22
N GLU A 171 -12.53 28.99 6.75
CA GLU A 171 -13.75 29.54 7.36
C GLU A 171 -13.94 29.08 8.81
N LEU A 172 -13.65 27.80 9.11
CA LEU A 172 -13.69 27.29 10.48
C LEU A 172 -12.66 27.99 11.36
N LYS A 173 -11.43 28.16 10.85
CA LYS A 173 -10.35 28.83 11.57
C LYS A 173 -10.66 30.30 11.84
N GLU A 174 -11.28 30.99 10.87
CA GLU A 174 -11.73 32.36 11.04
C GLU A 174 -12.84 32.45 12.10
N LYS A 175 -13.87 31.59 12.04
CA LYS A 175 -14.94 31.51 13.06
C LYS A 175 -14.42 31.16 14.45
N VAL A 176 -13.42 30.29 14.55
CA VAL A 176 -12.79 29.92 15.83
C VAL A 176 -11.97 31.09 16.39
N SER A 177 -11.19 31.79 15.56
CA SER A 177 -10.41 32.96 16.00
C SER A 177 -11.28 34.17 16.36
N ALA A 178 -12.48 34.30 15.76
CA ALA A 178 -13.43 35.35 16.09
C ALA A 178 -14.12 35.12 17.43
N ASN A 179 -14.28 33.86 17.84
CA ASN A 179 -15.01 33.46 19.04
C ASN A 179 -14.10 33.05 20.22
N PHE A 180 -12.82 32.76 19.98
CA PHE A 180 -11.86 32.30 21.00
C PHE A 180 -10.46 32.93 20.80
N ASP A 181 -9.77 33.27 21.90
CA ASP A 181 -8.41 33.85 21.86
C ASP A 181 -7.36 32.74 21.62
N THR A 182 -7.07 32.44 20.34
CA THR A 182 -6.26 31.29 19.91
C THR A 182 -4.75 31.47 20.02
N LYS A 183 -4.26 32.62 20.51
CA LYS A 183 -2.83 32.98 20.50
C LYS A 183 -1.90 31.96 21.17
N LYS A 184 -2.36 31.28 22.23
CA LYS A 184 -1.59 30.21 22.88
C LYS A 184 -1.58 28.91 22.07
N ALA A 185 -2.69 28.56 21.43
CA ALA A 185 -2.79 27.37 20.58
C ALA A 185 -1.97 27.53 19.29
N ASP A 186 -1.99 28.72 18.68
CA ASP A 186 -1.21 29.04 17.47
C ASP A 186 0.31 28.99 17.74
N ALA A 187 0.75 29.42 18.93
CA ALA A 187 2.17 29.33 19.35
C ALA A 187 2.63 27.87 19.56
N ILE A 188 1.75 27.01 20.05
CA ILE A 188 2.03 25.57 20.24
C ILE A 188 2.09 24.86 18.88
N LEU A 189 1.15 25.17 17.97
CA LEU A 189 1.14 24.61 16.60
C LEU A 189 2.35 25.06 15.77
N ALA A 190 2.80 26.32 15.92
CA ALA A 190 4.01 26.81 15.29
C ALA A 190 5.28 26.11 15.78
N THR A 191 5.30 25.67 17.04
CA THR A 191 6.41 24.90 17.61
C THR A 191 6.35 23.43 17.19
N ALA A 192 5.16 22.86 17.04
CA ALA A 192 4.96 21.48 16.60
C ALA A 192 5.27 21.28 15.09
N GLY A 193 4.97 22.27 14.24
CA GLY A 193 5.25 22.21 12.80
C GLY A 193 6.73 22.33 12.40
N ALA A 194 7.62 22.66 13.35
CA ALA A 194 9.05 22.80 13.10
C ALA A 194 9.85 21.48 13.20
N ASN A 195 9.26 20.41 13.74
CA ASN A 195 9.93 19.12 13.96
C ASN A 195 9.62 18.04 12.89
N GLU A 196 8.95 18.38 11.79
CA GLU A 196 8.70 17.45 10.66
C GLU A 196 9.73 17.57 9.52
N ALA A 197 10.84 18.28 9.74
CA ALA A 197 11.95 18.29 8.81
C ALA A 197 13.23 17.89 9.52
N THR A 198 13.83 16.79 9.06
CA THR A 198 15.17 16.25 9.41
C THR A 198 15.15 15.15 10.47
N THR A 199 15.17 13.90 10.01
CA THR A 199 15.97 12.84 10.64
C THR A 199 16.47 11.90 9.55
N THR A 200 17.63 12.26 9.02
CA THR A 200 18.50 11.37 8.24
C THR A 200 19.47 10.74 9.23
N GLU A 201 19.44 9.40 9.31
CA GLU A 201 20.54 8.46 9.65
C GLU A 201 21.17 8.49 11.07
N PRO A 202 21.91 7.45 11.51
CA PRO A 202 22.16 6.09 10.97
C PRO A 202 21.91 4.94 11.99
N ALA A 203 22.04 3.69 11.52
CA ALA A 203 22.24 2.50 12.37
C ALA A 203 23.56 2.58 13.17
N PRO A 204 23.65 1.93 14.35
CA PRO A 204 24.51 0.74 14.44
C PRO A 204 24.05 -0.38 15.41
N SER A 205 24.45 -1.60 15.05
CA SER A 205 24.81 -2.82 15.82
C SER A 205 24.47 -3.01 17.31
N ASP A 206 23.86 -4.18 17.57
CA ASP A 206 24.20 -5.25 18.53
C ASP A 206 24.44 -4.99 20.04
N GLU A 207 23.89 -5.94 20.82
CA GLU A 207 24.18 -6.38 22.20
C GLU A 207 23.37 -5.82 23.40
N GLU A 208 22.35 -6.62 23.78
CA GLU A 208 22.06 -7.25 25.08
C GLU A 208 22.02 -6.48 26.45
N VAL A 209 20.82 -6.63 27.07
CA VAL A 209 20.52 -7.00 28.47
C VAL A 209 20.67 -5.96 29.60
N SER A 210 19.55 -5.55 30.21
CA SER A 210 19.12 -6.02 31.55
C SER A 210 18.03 -5.14 32.18
N ALA A 211 17.16 -5.81 32.93
CA ALA A 211 16.01 -5.33 33.69
C ALA A 211 16.31 -4.27 34.77
N LYS A 212 15.29 -3.45 35.08
CA LYS A 212 14.77 -3.27 36.46
C LYS A 212 13.45 -2.49 36.49
N GLU A 213 12.54 -3.03 37.29
CA GLU A 213 11.17 -2.60 37.57
C GLU A 213 11.05 -1.35 38.48
N SER A 214 9.79 -0.87 38.53
CA SER A 214 9.11 -0.16 39.63
C SER A 214 9.29 1.36 39.66
N SER A 215 8.25 2.22 39.76
CA SER A 215 6.92 2.03 40.36
C SER A 215 5.94 3.17 40.00
N ASN A 216 4.66 2.78 39.95
CA ASN A 216 3.42 3.47 40.35
C ASN A 216 2.92 4.77 39.69
N SER A 217 1.73 4.60 39.09
CA SER A 217 0.49 5.39 39.22
C SER A 217 0.02 6.17 37.99
N ILE A 218 -0.55 5.47 36.99
CA ILE A 218 -1.43 6.06 35.96
C ILE A 218 -2.48 5.01 35.57
N ASN A 219 -3.76 5.42 35.51
CA ASN A 219 -4.89 4.67 34.93
C ASN A 219 -4.45 3.88 33.69
N GLU A 220 -4.51 2.55 33.73
CA GLU A 220 -3.99 1.71 32.64
C GLU A 220 -4.77 1.96 31.34
N GLN A 221 -4.10 2.61 30.39
CA GLN A 221 -4.60 2.80 29.03
C GLN A 221 -4.60 1.47 28.29
N THR A 222 -5.76 1.08 27.75
CA THR A 222 -5.90 -0.16 26.97
C THR A 222 -5.52 0.11 25.51
N ASN A 223 -4.43 -0.52 25.06
CA ASN A 223 -3.98 -0.49 23.68
C ASN A 223 -4.61 -1.65 22.90
N VAL A 224 -5.31 -1.31 21.82
CA VAL A 224 -6.01 -2.24 20.93
C VAL A 224 -5.33 -2.24 19.56
N LEU A 225 -5.00 -3.41 19.02
CA LEU A 225 -4.48 -3.56 17.67
C LEU A 225 -5.53 -4.21 16.76
N VAL A 226 -5.97 -3.50 15.72
CA VAL A 226 -6.87 -4.04 14.71
C VAL A 226 -6.05 -4.53 13.52
N LEU A 227 -6.18 -5.81 13.16
CA LEU A 227 -5.46 -6.42 12.05
C LEU A 227 -6.37 -6.73 10.88
N CYS A 228 -5.94 -6.36 9.67
CA CYS A 228 -6.54 -6.82 8.43
C CYS A 228 -5.46 -7.26 7.43
N ALA A 229 -5.79 -7.53 6.17
CA ALA A 229 -4.79 -7.96 5.19
C ALA A 229 -3.71 -6.90 4.90
N GLY A 230 -4.00 -5.60 5.05
CA GLY A 230 -3.09 -4.53 4.61
C GLY A 230 -3.32 -3.14 5.22
N GLY A 231 -3.81 -3.05 6.45
CA GLY A 231 -3.98 -1.78 7.19
C GLY A 231 -5.19 -0.91 6.84
N GLY A 232 -5.75 -1.01 5.62
CA GLY A 232 -6.84 -0.14 5.17
C GLY A 232 -8.16 -0.34 5.94
N THR A 233 -8.69 -1.56 5.93
CA THR A 233 -9.93 -1.90 6.64
C THR A 233 -9.78 -1.84 8.16
N SER A 234 -8.61 -2.19 8.71
CA SER A 234 -8.31 -2.05 10.14
C SER A 234 -8.30 -0.59 10.61
N GLY A 235 -7.88 0.34 9.74
CA GLY A 235 -7.95 1.77 10.01
C GLY A 235 -9.35 2.30 10.29
N LEU A 236 -10.40 1.73 9.66
CA LEU A 236 -11.78 2.15 9.89
C LEU A 236 -12.23 1.93 11.33
N LEU A 237 -11.99 0.73 11.88
CA LEU A 237 -12.37 0.41 13.25
C LEU A 237 -11.44 1.09 14.26
N ALA A 238 -10.14 1.16 14.00
CA ALA A 238 -9.19 1.84 14.89
C ALA A 238 -9.53 3.33 15.04
N ASN A 239 -9.87 4.01 13.94
CA ASN A 239 -10.30 5.41 13.99
C ASN A 239 -11.63 5.59 14.70
N ALA A 240 -12.60 4.68 14.48
CA ALA A 240 -13.88 4.71 15.20
C ALA A 240 -13.69 4.54 16.72
N LEU A 241 -12.81 3.61 17.13
CA LEU A 241 -12.46 3.39 18.53
C LEU A 241 -11.77 4.60 19.16
N ASN A 242 -10.77 5.20 18.48
CA ASN A 242 -10.09 6.40 19.00
C ASN A 242 -11.06 7.58 19.15
N LYS A 243 -11.91 7.82 18.15
CA LYS A 243 -12.91 8.88 18.19
C LYS A 243 -13.91 8.67 19.33
N ALA A 244 -14.37 7.44 19.52
CA ALA A 244 -15.27 7.10 20.61
C ALA A 244 -14.58 7.21 21.98
N ALA A 245 -13.33 6.78 22.09
CA ALA A 245 -12.55 6.88 23.33
C ALA A 245 -12.39 8.34 23.77
N GLU A 246 -12.14 9.25 22.83
CA GLU A 246 -12.12 10.70 23.09
C GLU A 246 -13.51 11.24 23.48
N GLU A 247 -14.57 10.84 22.77
CA GLU A 247 -15.94 11.30 23.02
C GLU A 247 -16.48 10.87 24.40
N TYR A 248 -16.24 9.61 24.78
CA TYR A 248 -16.70 9.01 26.03
C TYR A 248 -15.65 9.06 27.15
N GLN A 249 -14.50 9.69 26.92
CA GLN A 249 -13.39 9.81 27.87
C GLN A 249 -12.92 8.47 28.46
N VAL A 250 -12.90 7.43 27.61
CA VAL A 250 -12.47 6.08 27.97
C VAL A 250 -10.97 5.93 27.63
N PRO A 251 -10.13 5.36 28.52
CA PRO A 251 -8.69 5.24 28.28
C PRO A 251 -8.35 4.10 27.30
N VAL A 252 -8.88 4.16 26.07
CA VAL A 252 -8.62 3.20 25.00
C VAL A 252 -7.87 3.89 23.87
N LYS A 253 -6.84 3.23 23.33
CA LYS A 253 -6.12 3.68 22.13
C LYS A 253 -6.01 2.53 21.15
N ALA A 254 -6.49 2.76 19.94
CA ALA A 254 -6.48 1.76 18.89
C ALA A 254 -5.47 2.11 17.79
N ALA A 255 -4.75 1.09 17.31
CA ALA A 255 -3.88 1.16 16.16
C ALA A 255 -4.34 0.17 15.09
N ALA A 256 -3.98 0.43 13.83
CA ALA A 256 -4.27 -0.43 12.71
C ALA A 256 -2.99 -1.09 12.20
N GLY A 257 -3.08 -2.36 11.81
CA GLY A 257 -1.96 -3.11 11.26
C GLY A 257 -2.39 -4.07 10.15
N GLY A 258 -1.39 -4.55 9.41
CA GLY A 258 -1.50 -5.67 8.49
C GLY A 258 -1.15 -6.99 9.18
N TYR A 259 -1.87 -8.06 8.86
CA TYR A 259 -1.52 -9.41 9.26
C TYR A 259 -0.17 -9.78 8.64
N GLY A 260 0.75 -10.34 9.44
CA GLY A 260 2.16 -10.56 9.08
C GLY A 260 3.11 -9.48 9.59
N ALA A 261 2.69 -8.22 9.71
CA ALA A 261 3.52 -7.12 10.25
C ALA A 261 3.35 -6.91 11.77
N HIS A 262 2.52 -7.71 12.42
CA HIS A 262 2.17 -7.55 13.83
C HIS A 262 3.10 -8.26 14.80
N MET A 263 3.96 -9.18 14.33
CA MET A 263 4.77 -10.05 15.19
C MET A 263 5.71 -9.26 16.13
N ASP A 264 6.28 -8.17 15.64
CA ASP A 264 7.24 -7.37 16.41
C ASP A 264 6.57 -6.34 17.34
N ILE A 265 5.32 -5.97 17.05
CA ILE A 265 4.58 -4.91 17.74
C ILE A 265 3.47 -5.45 18.66
N MET A 266 3.05 -6.71 18.51
CA MET A 266 1.88 -7.25 19.22
C MET A 266 2.04 -7.21 20.74
N LYS A 267 3.28 -7.33 21.24
CA LYS A 267 3.62 -7.24 22.68
C LYS A 267 3.22 -5.92 23.35
N ASP A 268 3.02 -4.85 22.58
CA ASP A 268 2.67 -3.52 23.10
C ASP A 268 1.15 -3.33 23.30
N TYR A 269 0.36 -4.33 22.90
CA TYR A 269 -1.11 -4.28 22.90
C TYR A 269 -1.72 -5.32 23.85
N GLN A 270 -2.83 -4.94 24.49
CA GLN A 270 -3.55 -5.81 25.42
C GLN A 270 -4.68 -6.59 24.74
N LEU A 271 -5.18 -6.09 23.61
CA LEU A 271 -6.22 -6.73 22.80
C LEU A 271 -5.88 -6.64 21.30
N ILE A 272 -6.01 -7.78 20.61
CA ILE A 272 -5.94 -7.85 19.15
C ILE A 272 -7.32 -8.19 18.60
N ILE A 273 -7.78 -7.40 17.62
CA ILE A 273 -9.04 -7.61 16.91
C ILE A 273 -8.73 -7.96 15.45
N LEU A 274 -9.13 -9.16 15.02
CA LEU A 274 -9.03 -9.58 13.62
C LEU A 274 -10.25 -9.10 12.83
N ALA A 275 -9.97 -8.37 11.75
CA ALA A 275 -10.96 -8.03 10.75
C ALA A 275 -11.45 -9.28 10.00
N PRO A 276 -12.64 -9.26 9.38
CA PRO A 276 -13.27 -10.45 8.79
C PRO A 276 -12.41 -11.17 7.73
N GLN A 277 -11.57 -10.41 7.01
CA GLN A 277 -10.70 -10.93 5.95
C GLN A 277 -9.58 -11.84 6.46
N VAL A 278 -9.13 -11.63 7.70
CA VAL A 278 -8.03 -12.37 8.33
C VAL A 278 -8.52 -13.23 9.50
N ALA A 279 -9.84 -13.34 9.68
CA ALA A 279 -10.44 -14.13 10.75
C ALA A 279 -10.16 -15.64 10.62
N SER A 280 -9.83 -16.13 9.42
CA SER A 280 -9.37 -17.51 9.19
C SER A 280 -8.06 -17.84 9.91
N ASN A 281 -7.24 -16.83 10.19
CA ASN A 281 -5.94 -16.97 10.83
C ASN A 281 -6.02 -16.89 12.37
N TYR A 282 -7.23 -16.96 12.93
CA TYR A 282 -7.45 -16.86 14.37
C TYR A 282 -6.67 -17.93 15.16
N GLU A 283 -6.65 -19.17 14.69
CA GLU A 283 -5.94 -20.25 15.40
C GLU A 283 -4.41 -20.09 15.34
N ASP A 284 -3.89 -19.50 14.25
CA ASP A 284 -2.45 -19.28 14.09
C ASP A 284 -1.96 -18.24 15.09
N ILE A 285 -2.59 -17.06 15.11
CA ILE A 285 -2.20 -15.96 15.99
C ILE A 285 -2.55 -16.23 17.45
N LYS A 286 -3.55 -17.09 17.72
CA LYS A 286 -3.95 -17.46 19.07
C LYS A 286 -2.80 -18.07 19.87
N GLN A 287 -1.97 -18.89 19.24
CA GLN A 287 -0.81 -19.49 19.91
C GLN A 287 0.18 -18.42 20.39
N ASP A 288 0.37 -17.37 19.59
CA ASP A 288 1.23 -16.24 19.92
C ASP A 288 0.60 -15.31 20.97
N THR A 289 -0.70 -15.03 20.86
CA THR A 289 -1.39 -14.19 21.85
C THR A 289 -1.50 -14.87 23.20
N ASP A 290 -1.80 -16.16 23.25
CA ASP A 290 -1.89 -16.93 24.50
C ASP A 290 -0.51 -16.98 25.19
N ARG A 291 0.58 -17.09 24.42
CA ARG A 291 1.96 -17.02 24.94
C ARG A 291 2.31 -15.66 25.54
N LEU A 292 1.78 -14.58 24.98
CA LEU A 292 2.03 -13.21 25.43
C LEU A 292 0.98 -12.68 26.43
N GLY A 293 -0.05 -13.46 26.75
CA GLY A 293 -1.15 -13.03 27.62
C GLY A 293 -2.06 -11.96 27.00
N ILE A 294 -2.07 -11.85 25.66
CA ILE A 294 -2.83 -10.86 24.91
C ILE A 294 -4.23 -11.41 24.62
N LYS A 295 -5.28 -10.61 24.78
CA LYS A 295 -6.64 -11.02 24.40
C LYS A 295 -6.80 -11.00 22.89
N LEU A 296 -7.51 -11.98 22.33
CA LEU A 296 -7.73 -12.10 20.89
C LEU A 296 -9.22 -12.24 20.56
N ALA A 297 -9.72 -11.31 19.75
CA ALA A 297 -11.07 -11.32 19.22
C ALA A 297 -11.06 -11.42 17.69
N LYS A 298 -12.04 -12.13 17.13
CA LYS A 298 -12.34 -12.10 15.69
C LYS A 298 -13.73 -11.51 15.47
N THR A 299 -13.90 -10.83 14.35
CA THR A 299 -15.15 -10.18 13.99
C THR A 299 -15.73 -10.78 12.72
N GLN A 300 -17.05 -10.80 12.61
CA GLN A 300 -17.76 -11.17 11.38
C GLN A 300 -17.99 -9.95 10.48
N GLY A 301 -18.25 -10.18 9.20
CA GLY A 301 -18.43 -9.11 8.20
C GLY A 301 -19.43 -8.02 8.63
N VAL A 302 -20.65 -8.42 9.00
CA VAL A 302 -21.72 -7.50 9.39
C VAL A 302 -21.40 -6.83 10.74
N GLU A 303 -20.91 -7.61 11.69
CA GLU A 303 -20.51 -7.13 13.02
C GLU A 303 -19.43 -6.04 12.91
N TYR A 304 -18.38 -6.28 12.14
CA TYR A 304 -17.29 -5.33 11.95
C TYR A 304 -17.77 -4.00 11.39
N ILE A 305 -18.64 -4.03 10.38
CA ILE A 305 -19.21 -2.81 9.78
C ILE A 305 -20.05 -2.03 10.80
N ASN A 306 -20.83 -2.72 11.64
CA ASN A 306 -21.59 -2.06 12.70
C ASN A 306 -20.66 -1.39 13.71
N LEU A 307 -19.59 -2.07 14.15
CA LEU A 307 -18.59 -1.50 15.07
C LEU A 307 -17.86 -0.29 14.45
N THR A 308 -17.64 -0.27 13.13
CA THR A 308 -17.03 0.91 12.47
C THR A 308 -17.95 2.12 12.39
N ARG A 309 -19.26 1.92 12.50
CA ARG A 309 -20.29 2.98 12.39
C ARG A 309 -20.77 3.47 13.75
N ASP A 310 -20.77 2.60 14.75
CA ASP A 310 -21.18 2.89 16.12
C ASP A 310 -19.99 2.73 17.06
N GLY A 311 -19.37 3.87 17.39
CA GLY A 311 -18.20 3.91 18.25
C GLY A 311 -18.47 3.46 19.69
N LYS A 312 -19.71 3.61 20.18
CA LYS A 312 -20.08 3.14 21.52
C LYS A 312 -20.15 1.62 21.53
N ALA A 313 -20.80 1.02 20.54
CA ALA A 313 -20.80 -0.43 20.36
C ALA A 313 -19.38 -1.00 20.20
N ALA A 314 -18.46 -0.25 19.56
CA ALA A 314 -17.06 -0.64 19.47
C ALA A 314 -16.33 -0.65 20.82
N LEU A 315 -16.55 0.35 21.67
CA LEU A 315 -15.99 0.38 23.03
C LEU A 315 -16.58 -0.73 23.91
N ASP A 316 -17.89 -0.94 23.85
CA ASP A 316 -18.58 -2.02 24.58
C ASP A 316 -18.04 -3.39 24.14
N PHE A 317 -17.77 -3.58 22.84
CA PHE A 317 -17.18 -4.79 22.31
C PHE A 317 -15.77 -5.04 22.86
N VAL A 318 -14.94 -4.00 22.97
CA VAL A 318 -13.60 -4.07 23.57
C VAL A 318 -13.70 -4.48 25.03
N GLN A 319 -14.57 -3.81 25.80
CA GLN A 319 -14.76 -4.09 27.22
C GLN A 319 -15.20 -5.55 27.47
N GLN A 320 -16.11 -6.08 26.64
CA GLN A 320 -16.55 -7.48 26.73
C GLN A 320 -15.43 -8.51 26.54
N GLN A 321 -14.31 -8.17 25.90
CA GLN A 321 -13.18 -9.10 25.75
C GLN A 321 -12.32 -9.21 27.01
N PHE A 322 -12.37 -8.21 27.88
CA PHE A 322 -11.66 -8.21 29.16
C PHE A 322 -12.49 -8.82 30.29
N GLU A 323 -13.82 -8.85 30.13
CA GLU A 323 -14.74 -9.52 31.07
C GLU A 323 -14.80 -11.05 30.88
N LYS A 324 -14.25 -11.57 29.77
CA LYS A 324 -14.16 -13.00 29.44
C LYS A 324 -12.80 -13.60 29.76
#